data_AF-A0A223PEP4-F1
#
_entry.id   AF-A0A223PEP4-F1
#
_cell.length_a   1.000
_cell.length_b   1.000
_cell.length_c   1.000
_cell.angle_alpha   90.00
_cell.angle_beta   90.00
_cell.angle_gamma   90.00
#
_symmetry.space_group_name_H-M   'P 1'
#
loop_
_entity.id
_entity.type
_entity.pdbx_description
1 polymer ?
#
loop_
_entity_poly.entity_id
_entity_poly.type
_entity_poly.pdbx_seq_one_letter_code
_entity_poly.pdbx_strand_id
1 'polypeptide(L)'
;MRHAPSLFIFVRGKDVAAGQLSAEKSLHAWFGAEAVEYAPSNMNLKMNCRPQCGACCTAPSISSPIPGMPNGKPAGVPCVQLMEDLRCAIFGQPERPACCSGLQASAEMCGDSREAGMFYLTRLEQLTAP
;
A
#
# COMPACT_ATOMS: atom_id res chain seq x y z
N MET A 1 -59.22 -28.22 -24.94
CA MET A 1 -58.06 -28.93 -25.52
C MET A 1 -56.81 -28.21 -24.99
N ARG A 2 -55.97 -28.68 -24.06
CA ARG A 2 -55.51 -29.97 -23.53
C ARG A 2 -55.27 -29.73 -22.00
N HIS A 3 -55.84 -30.45 -21.03
CA HIS A 3 -55.29 -31.64 -20.34
C HIS A 3 -53.74 -31.63 -20.30
N ALA A 4 -53.01 -31.77 -19.19
CA ALA A 4 -53.22 -32.35 -17.85
C ALA A 4 -51.94 -32.02 -17.01
N PRO A 5 -51.58 -32.72 -15.91
CA PRO A 5 -52.28 -32.99 -14.65
C PRO A 5 -51.44 -32.66 -13.38
N SER A 6 -52.15 -32.69 -12.25
CA SER A 6 -51.67 -32.92 -10.88
C SER A 6 -50.64 -34.03 -10.73
N LEU A 7 -49.71 -33.92 -9.77
CA LEU A 7 -49.61 -34.93 -8.71
C LEU A 7 -48.90 -34.41 -7.45
N PHE A 8 -49.69 -34.36 -6.38
CA PHE A 8 -49.29 -34.29 -4.98
C PHE A 8 -48.27 -35.39 -4.63
N ILE A 9 -47.23 -35.05 -3.86
CA ILE A 9 -46.74 -35.93 -2.79
C ILE A 9 -46.50 -35.09 -1.55
N PHE A 10 -47.35 -35.34 -0.56
CA PHE A 10 -47.28 -34.87 0.81
C PHE A 10 -46.61 -35.97 1.64
N VAL A 11 -45.46 -35.71 2.25
CA VAL A 11 -44.94 -36.54 3.36
C VAL A 11 -44.67 -35.64 4.56
N ARG A 12 -45.33 -36.04 5.65
CA ARG A 12 -45.39 -35.39 6.95
C ARG A 12 -44.06 -35.40 7.69
N GLY A 13 -43.83 -34.28 8.38
CA GLY A 13 -43.47 -34.13 9.80
C GLY A 13 -42.70 -35.25 10.51
N LYS A 14 -41.60 -34.85 11.14
CA LYS A 14 -41.16 -35.42 12.41
C LYS A 14 -40.39 -34.38 13.22
N ASP A 15 -40.98 -34.01 14.35
CA ASP A 15 -40.34 -33.27 15.43
C ASP A 15 -39.11 -34.03 15.94
N VAL A 16 -37.96 -33.36 16.02
CA VAL A 16 -36.88 -33.68 16.97
C VAL A 16 -36.35 -32.36 17.51
N ALA A 17 -36.37 -32.29 18.84
CA ALA A 17 -36.01 -31.16 19.67
C ALA A 17 -34.49 -30.90 19.77
N ALA A 18 -34.18 -29.74 20.36
CA ALA A 18 -32.95 -29.36 21.05
C ALA A 18 -31.77 -28.82 20.22
N GLY A 19 -31.31 -27.62 20.58
CA GLY A 19 -30.08 -26.98 20.08
C GLY A 19 -30.32 -25.55 19.58
N GLN A 20 -30.69 -24.60 20.44
CA GLN A 20 -29.78 -23.56 20.95
C GLN A 20 -29.01 -22.76 19.89
N LEU A 21 -29.34 -21.45 19.85
CA LEU A 21 -28.49 -20.32 19.41
C LEU A 21 -28.32 -20.24 17.88
N SER A 22 -28.57 -19.15 17.15
CA SER A 22 -28.46 -17.72 17.44
C SER A 22 -29.36 -16.97 16.43
N ALA A 23 -29.80 -15.78 16.81
CA ALA A 23 -30.69 -14.90 16.07
C ALA A 23 -30.04 -14.32 14.80
N GLU A 24 -29.87 -15.11 13.73
CA GLU A 24 -29.24 -14.65 12.48
C GLU A 24 -30.13 -14.71 11.23
N LYS A 25 -31.44 -14.94 11.36
CA LYS A 25 -32.32 -15.01 10.17
C LYS A 25 -33.56 -14.14 10.30
N SER A 26 -33.36 -12.83 10.35
CA SER A 26 -34.47 -11.88 10.17
C SER A 26 -34.07 -10.50 9.62
N LEU A 27 -32.97 -10.40 8.84
CA LEU A 27 -32.55 -9.16 8.16
C LEU A 27 -32.12 -9.36 6.70
N HIS A 28 -32.49 -10.47 6.05
CA HIS A 28 -32.29 -10.67 4.61
C HIS A 28 -33.62 -10.73 3.86
N ALA A 29 -34.43 -9.70 4.07
CA ALA A 29 -35.47 -9.30 3.14
C ALA A 29 -35.64 -7.78 3.32
N TRP A 30 -35.58 -7.02 2.22
CA TRP A 30 -35.88 -5.58 2.14
C TRP A 30 -34.75 -4.54 2.28
N PHE A 31 -33.52 -4.83 1.90
CA PHE A 31 -32.64 -3.74 1.43
C PHE A 31 -32.01 -4.13 0.09
N GLY A 32 -32.50 -3.47 -0.97
CA GLY A 32 -31.91 -3.49 -2.30
C GLY A 32 -30.48 -2.99 -2.28
N ALA A 33 -29.69 -3.56 -3.17
CA ALA A 33 -28.24 -3.43 -3.27
C ALA A 33 -27.77 -2.03 -3.73
N GLU A 34 -27.79 -1.05 -2.83
CA GLU A 34 -27.02 0.20 -2.97
C GLU A 34 -26.43 0.60 -1.60
N ALA A 35 -25.57 -0.26 -1.07
CA ALA A 35 -24.60 0.15 -0.06
C ALA A 35 -23.54 1.01 -0.77
N VAL A 36 -23.79 2.33 -0.85
CA VAL A 36 -22.72 3.28 -1.11
C VAL A 36 -21.82 3.26 0.12
N GLU A 37 -20.76 2.46 0.05
CA GLU A 37 -19.60 2.54 0.94
C GLU A 37 -18.99 3.94 0.85
N TYR A 38 -19.43 4.84 1.73
CA TYR A 38 -18.69 6.06 2.00
C TYR A 38 -17.45 5.71 2.84
N ALA A 39 -16.41 5.21 2.16
CA ALA A 39 -15.09 5.03 2.73
C ALA A 39 -14.49 6.40 3.13
N PRO A 40 -13.79 6.50 4.27
CA PRO A 40 -13.37 7.78 4.84
C PRO A 40 -12.41 8.54 3.92
N SER A 41 -12.68 9.83 3.75
CA SER A 41 -11.88 10.80 2.98
C SER A 41 -10.55 11.18 3.66
N ASN A 42 -9.77 10.19 4.08
CA ASN A 42 -8.34 10.35 4.36
C ASN A 42 -7.59 9.07 4.00
N MET A 43 -7.73 8.64 2.74
CA MET A 43 -6.78 7.72 2.15
C MET A 43 -5.54 8.53 1.80
N ASN A 44 -4.58 8.53 2.70
CA ASN A 44 -3.23 8.99 2.43
C ASN A 44 -2.78 8.32 1.13
N LEU A 45 -2.66 9.09 0.04
CA LEU A 45 -2.10 8.67 -1.25
C LEU A 45 -0.58 8.47 -1.09
N LYS A 46 -0.19 7.70 -0.07
CA LYS A 46 1.15 7.16 0.09
C LYS A 46 1.34 6.16 -1.03
N MET A 47 2.05 6.58 -2.06
CA MET A 47 2.60 5.62 -2.98
C MET A 47 3.62 4.76 -2.22
N ASN A 48 3.65 3.47 -2.53
CA ASN A 48 4.73 2.63 -2.04
C ASN A 48 6.03 3.00 -2.77
N CYS A 49 7.15 2.94 -2.06
CA CYS A 49 8.46 3.11 -2.68
C CYS A 49 8.64 2.07 -3.81
N ARG A 50 8.88 2.53 -5.05
CA ARG A 50 9.07 1.63 -6.20
C ARG A 50 10.39 0.87 -6.01
N PRO A 51 10.37 -0.48 -6.04
CA PRO A 51 11.62 -1.25 -6.00
C PRO A 51 12.50 -0.89 -7.20
N GLN A 52 13.81 -1.02 -7.06
CA GLN A 52 14.78 -0.78 -8.13
C GLN A 52 14.80 0.68 -8.64
N CYS A 53 14.32 1.64 -7.84
CA CYS A 53 14.35 3.06 -8.19
C CYS A 53 15.71 3.71 -7.84
N GLY A 54 16.19 3.52 -6.61
CA GLY A 54 17.44 4.12 -6.12
C GLY A 54 17.50 5.67 -6.10
N ALA A 55 16.45 6.39 -6.52
CA ALA A 55 16.54 7.83 -6.74
C ALA A 55 16.87 8.62 -5.47
N CYS A 56 16.16 8.33 -4.37
CA CYS A 56 16.45 8.94 -3.06
C CYS A 56 17.80 8.51 -2.46
N CYS A 57 18.40 7.42 -2.93
CA CYS A 57 19.73 6.98 -2.49
C CYS A 57 20.87 7.65 -3.27
N THR A 58 20.59 8.27 -4.42
CA THR A 58 21.61 8.88 -5.28
C THR A 58 21.47 10.39 -5.35
N ALA A 59 20.26 10.91 -5.63
CA ALA A 59 20.06 12.32 -5.96
C ALA A 59 20.34 13.30 -4.82
N PRO A 60 19.67 13.21 -3.64
CA PRO A 60 19.81 14.23 -2.59
C PRO A 60 21.14 14.09 -1.83
N SER A 61 21.59 15.17 -1.19
CA SER A 61 22.61 15.07 -0.15
C SER A 61 22.00 14.55 1.16
N ILE A 62 22.81 13.85 1.96
CA ILE A 62 22.43 13.34 3.27
C ILE A 62 23.53 13.74 4.23
N SER A 63 23.23 14.63 5.19
CA SER A 63 24.21 15.05 6.19
C SER A 63 24.32 14.09 7.38
N SER A 64 23.32 13.24 7.58
CA SER A 64 23.33 12.24 8.65
C SER A 64 24.29 11.08 8.33
N PRO A 65 24.99 10.51 9.32
CA PRO A 65 25.85 9.36 9.12
C PRO A 65 25.09 8.17 8.53
N ILE A 66 25.73 7.46 7.61
CA ILE A 66 25.24 6.19 7.04
C ILE A 66 26.28 5.11 7.40
N PRO A 67 25.90 3.86 7.71
CA PRO A 67 26.87 2.78 7.86
C PRO A 67 27.78 2.66 6.63
N GLY A 68 29.08 2.91 6.80
CA GLY A 68 30.08 2.99 5.72
C GLY A 68 30.30 4.39 5.12
N MET A 69 29.53 5.41 5.52
CA MET A 69 29.73 6.82 5.16
C MET A 69 29.48 7.73 6.40
N PRO A 70 30.46 7.90 7.30
CA PRO A 70 30.25 8.60 8.58
C PRO A 70 29.92 10.09 8.43
N ASN A 71 30.38 10.73 7.36
CA ASN A 71 30.10 12.14 7.06
C ASN A 71 28.83 12.32 6.20
N GLY A 72 28.03 11.27 6.06
CA GLY A 72 26.88 11.26 5.15
C GLY A 72 27.28 11.11 3.69
N LYS A 73 26.40 11.56 2.79
CA LYS A 73 26.51 11.34 1.35
C LYS A 73 26.32 12.67 0.59
N PRO A 74 27.22 13.04 -0.32
CA PRO A 74 27.00 14.21 -1.17
C PRO A 74 25.88 13.96 -2.20
N ALA A 75 25.30 15.04 -2.72
CA ALA A 75 24.30 14.99 -3.78
C ALA A 75 24.87 14.35 -5.05
N GLY A 76 24.04 13.60 -5.77
CA GLY A 76 24.42 12.90 -7.01
C GLY A 76 25.34 11.68 -6.83
N VAL A 77 25.94 11.48 -5.66
CA VAL A 77 26.77 10.29 -5.38
C VAL A 77 25.89 9.15 -4.88
N PRO A 78 26.03 7.92 -5.43
CA PRO A 78 25.33 6.74 -4.91
C PRO A 78 25.70 6.42 -3.46
N CYS A 79 24.71 6.06 -2.65
CA CYS A 79 24.94 5.61 -1.28
C CYS A 79 25.72 4.28 -1.26
N VAL A 80 26.62 4.09 -0.29
CA VAL A 80 27.36 2.81 -0.10
C VAL A 80 26.43 1.60 0.11
N GLN A 81 25.20 1.84 0.57
CA GLN A 81 24.18 0.80 0.78
C GLN A 81 23.30 0.56 -0.45
N LEU A 82 23.51 1.27 -1.56
CA LEU A 82 22.78 1.05 -2.80
C LEU A 82 23.41 -0.13 -3.56
N MET A 83 22.64 -1.20 -3.71
CA MET A 83 23.06 -2.40 -4.43
C MET A 83 22.92 -2.22 -5.95
N GLU A 84 23.50 -3.15 -6.71
CA GLU A 84 23.45 -3.16 -8.19
C GLU A 84 22.02 -3.18 -8.73
N ASP A 85 21.09 -3.82 -8.02
CA ASP A 85 19.68 -3.88 -8.38
C ASP A 85 18.89 -2.62 -7.97
N LEU A 86 19.58 -1.55 -7.56
CA LEU A 86 19.01 -0.26 -7.15
C LEU A 86 18.07 -0.35 -5.93
N ARG A 87 18.34 -1.31 -5.05
CA ARG A 87 17.71 -1.43 -3.73
C ARG A 87 18.68 -1.02 -2.63
N CYS A 88 18.13 -0.52 -1.53
CA CYS A 88 18.92 -0.24 -0.33
C CYS A 88 19.13 -1.53 0.47
N ALA A 89 20.37 -1.91 0.73
CA ALA A 89 20.75 -3.12 1.46
C ALA A 89 20.22 -3.15 2.90
N ILE A 90 20.01 -1.98 3.52
CA ILE A 90 19.49 -1.83 4.88
C ILE A 90 18.05 -1.29 4.90
N PHE A 91 17.27 -1.51 3.83
CA PHE A 91 15.88 -1.04 3.78
C PHE A 91 15.03 -1.70 4.90
N GLY A 92 14.52 -0.88 5.82
CA GLY A 92 13.67 -1.35 6.93
C GLY A 92 14.46 -1.82 8.16
N GLN A 93 15.78 -1.79 8.10
CA GLN A 93 16.65 -2.16 9.21
C GLN A 93 16.88 -0.99 10.18
N PRO A 94 17.14 -1.25 11.47
CA PRO A 94 17.37 -0.21 12.47
C PRO A 94 18.63 0.63 12.20
N GLU A 95 19.61 0.10 11.47
CA GLU A 95 20.82 0.83 11.05
C GLU A 95 20.55 1.87 9.96
N ARG A 96 19.35 1.86 9.35
CA ARG A 96 18.97 2.85 8.34
C ARG A 96 18.76 4.21 8.99
N PRO A 97 19.46 5.26 8.53
CA PRO A 97 19.36 6.59 9.14
C PRO A 97 17.92 7.12 9.14
N ALA A 98 17.58 7.89 10.19
CA ALA A 98 16.23 8.41 10.39
C ALA A 98 15.72 9.27 9.23
N CYS A 99 16.59 10.05 8.57
CA CYS A 99 16.22 10.80 7.37
C CYS A 99 15.79 9.89 6.21
N CYS A 100 16.43 8.73 6.06
CA CYS A 100 16.14 7.78 5.00
C CYS A 100 14.91 6.93 5.31
N SER A 101 14.68 6.55 6.57
CA SER A 101 13.52 5.76 7.00
C SER A 101 12.26 6.60 7.16
N GLY A 102 12.41 7.89 7.50
CA GLY A 102 11.31 8.86 7.55
C GLY A 102 10.80 9.32 6.19
N LEU A 103 11.62 9.24 5.13
CA LEU A 103 11.24 9.66 3.78
C LEU A 103 10.05 8.84 3.26
N GLN A 104 8.92 9.51 3.03
CA GLN A 104 7.72 8.91 2.45
C GLN A 104 7.71 9.17 0.93
N ALA A 105 7.44 8.14 0.14
CA ALA A 105 7.29 8.30 -1.29
C ALA A 105 5.98 9.06 -1.59
N SER A 106 6.04 9.99 -2.55
CA SER A 106 4.90 10.76 -3.05
C SER A 106 4.94 10.84 -4.57
N ALA A 107 3.77 10.92 -5.21
CA ALA A 107 3.65 10.91 -6.66
C ALA A 107 4.44 12.07 -7.29
N GLU A 108 4.44 13.22 -6.65
CA GLU A 108 5.22 14.39 -7.05
C GLU A 108 6.73 14.11 -7.04
N MET A 109 7.22 13.46 -5.97
CA MET A 109 8.65 13.19 -5.80
C MET A 109 9.14 12.09 -6.73
N CYS A 110 8.37 11.02 -6.88
CA CYS A 110 8.83 9.82 -7.57
C CYS A 110 8.48 9.81 -9.05
N GLY A 111 7.41 10.50 -9.46
CA GLY A 111 6.87 10.46 -10.82
C GLY A 111 6.60 9.04 -11.32
N ASP A 112 6.56 8.90 -12.64
CA ASP A 112 6.26 7.62 -13.30
C ASP A 112 7.51 6.75 -13.55
N SER A 113 8.72 7.32 -13.47
CA SER A 113 9.97 6.63 -13.78
C SER A 113 11.08 6.93 -12.78
N ARG A 114 12.21 6.20 -12.87
CA ARG A 114 13.38 6.46 -12.02
C ARG A 114 13.98 7.82 -12.38
N GLU A 115 14.02 8.10 -13.66
CA GLU A 115 14.56 9.31 -14.26
C GLU A 115 13.76 10.53 -13.80
N ALA A 116 12.41 10.41 -13.74
CA ALA A 116 11.55 11.45 -13.20
C ALA A 116 11.87 11.76 -11.73
N GLY A 117 11.96 10.72 -10.89
CA GLY A 117 12.30 10.92 -9.48
C GLY A 117 13.72 11.45 -9.24
N MET A 118 14.69 10.99 -10.03
CA MET A 118 16.06 11.53 -10.02
C MET A 118 16.07 13.01 -10.39
N PHE A 119 15.40 13.38 -11.48
CA PHE A 119 15.32 14.77 -11.93
C PHE A 119 14.69 15.67 -10.88
N TYR A 120 13.54 15.27 -10.32
CA TYR A 120 12.84 16.04 -9.30
C TYR A 120 13.69 16.24 -8.05
N LEU A 121 14.26 15.16 -7.50
CA LEU A 121 15.09 15.23 -6.28
C LEU A 121 16.37 16.05 -6.49
N THR A 122 17.05 15.88 -7.63
CA THR A 122 18.21 16.70 -7.97
C THR A 122 17.83 18.17 -8.13
N ARG A 123 16.66 18.47 -8.70
CA ARG A 123 16.18 19.83 -8.82
C ARG A 123 15.90 20.45 -7.46
N LEU A 124 15.25 19.73 -6.56
CA LEU A 124 15.04 20.19 -5.19
C LEU A 124 16.35 20.48 -4.47
N GLU A 125 17.29 19.56 -4.54
CA GLU A 125 18.62 19.73 -3.93
C GLU A 125 19.31 21.02 -4.38
N GLN A 126 19.25 21.34 -5.68
CA GLN A 126 19.82 22.58 -6.22
C GLN A 126 19.08 23.82 -5.72
N LEU A 127 17.77 23.75 -5.56
CA LEU A 127 16.93 24.86 -5.10
C LEU A 127 17.07 25.11 -3.60
N THR A 128 17.44 24.09 -2.84
CA THR A 128 17.61 24.14 -1.38
C THR A 128 19.06 24.06 -0.94
N ALA A 129 20.01 24.17 -1.87
CA ALA A 129 21.43 24.17 -1.55
C ALA A 129 21.72 25.37 -0.62
N PRO A 130 22.36 25.14 0.53
CA PRO A 130 22.70 26.20 1.49
C PRO A 130 23.73 27.20 0.95
#